data_AF-A0A1A8QZJ0-F1
#
_entry.id   AF-A0A1A8QZJ0-F1
#
_cell.length_a   1.000
_cell.length_b   1.000
_cell.length_c   1.000
_cell.angle_alpha   90.00
_cell.angle_beta   90.00
_cell.angle_gamma   90.00
#
_symmetry.space_group_name_H-M   'P 1'
#
loop_
_entity.id
_entity.type
_entity.pdbx_description
1 polymer ?
#
loop_
_entity_poly.entity_id
_entity_poly.type
_entity_poly.pdbx_seq_one_letter_code
_entity_poly.pdbx_strand_id
1 'polypeptide(L)' 'QLEALVDSGCERSLLDAGLVKRWNIPTIRLNPPLSVTSLDEHYLSSITHKTLPLHLQVSGNHT' A
#
# COMPACT_ATOMS: atom_id res chain seq x y z
N GLN A 1 -8.83 -3.58 -15.47
CA GLN A 1 -7.37 -3.39 -15.60
C GLN A 1 -6.83 -3.02 -14.24
N LEU A 2 -5.73 -3.62 -13.79
CA LEU A 2 -5.06 -3.23 -12.54
C LEU A 2 -3.92 -2.28 -12.92
N GLU A 3 -3.92 -1.09 -12.35
CA GLU A 3 -2.86 -0.10 -12.57
C GLU A 3 -1.97 -0.04 -11.34
N ALA A 4 -0.68 0.21 -11.56
CA ALA A 4 0.29 0.42 -10.52
C ALA A 4 1.13 1.66 -10.85
N LEU A 5 1.45 2.44 -9.83
CA LEU A 5 2.37 3.56 -9.93
C LEU A 5 3.70 3.18 -9.27
N VAL A 6 4.80 3.35 -10.01
CA VAL A 6 6.14 3.19 -9.45
C VAL A 6 6.57 4.55 -8.91
N ASP A 7 6.68 4.64 -7.59
CA ASP A 7 7.11 5.85 -6.90
C ASP A 7 8.30 5.53 -5.98
N SER A 8 9.50 5.92 -6.43
CA SER A 8 10.73 5.75 -5.66
C SER A 8 10.84 6.74 -4.48
N GLY A 9 10.00 7.78 -4.45
CA GLY A 9 9.94 8.74 -3.36
C GLY A 9 9.07 8.24 -2.19
N CYS A 10 8.32 7.16 -2.37
CA CYS A 10 7.49 6.60 -1.31
C CYS A 10 8.32 5.66 -0.43
N GLU A 11 8.24 5.86 0.89
CA GLU A 11 8.96 5.02 1.87
C GLU A 11 8.48 3.57 1.90
N ARG A 12 7.27 3.29 1.38
CA ARG A 12 6.59 2.00 1.49
C ARG A 12 5.75 1.71 0.26
N SER A 13 5.60 0.43 -0.07
CA SER A 13 4.59 0.01 -1.04
C SER A 13 3.18 0.16 -0.44
N LEU A 14 2.28 0.80 -1.20
CA LEU A 14 0.89 1.01 -0.81
C LEU A 14 -0.04 0.21 -1.72
N LEU A 15 -1.18 -0.22 -1.16
CA LEU A 15 -2.24 -0.93 -1.88
C LEU A 15 -3.56 -0.22 -1.62
N ASP A 16 -4.39 -0.11 -2.66
CA ASP A 16 -5.75 0.42 -2.52
C ASP A 16 -6.57 -0.41 -1.53
N ALA A 17 -7.21 0.27 -0.56
CA ALA A 17 -7.99 -0.39 0.47
C ALA A 17 -9.23 -1.12 -0.11
N GLY A 18 -9.79 -0.61 -1.22
CA GLY A 18 -10.86 -1.29 -1.95
C GLY A 18 -10.40 -2.63 -2.53
N LEU A 19 -9.19 -2.66 -3.10
CA LEU A 19 -8.56 -3.86 -3.64
C LEU A 19 -8.27 -4.90 -2.55
N VAL A 20 -7.70 -4.46 -1.42
CA VAL A 20 -7.45 -5.33 -0.25
C VAL A 20 -8.74 -6.03 0.20
N LYS A 21 -9.86 -5.30 0.27
CA LYS A 21 -11.18 -5.87 0.61
C LYS A 21 -11.68 -6.84 -0.45
N ARG A 22 -11.65 -6.45 -1.74
CA ARG A 22 -12.14 -7.30 -2.84
C ARG A 22 -11.40 -8.62 -2.95
N TRP A 23 -10.10 -8.62 -2.67
CA TRP A 23 -9.26 -9.83 -2.73
C TRP A 23 -9.16 -10.58 -1.41
N ASN A 24 -9.86 -10.10 -0.37
CA ASN A 24 -9.84 -10.69 0.96
C ASN A 24 -8.40 -10.87 1.49
N ILE A 25 -7.54 -9.88 1.25
CA ILE A 25 -6.15 -9.93 1.73
C ILE A 25 -6.15 -9.74 3.25
N PRO A 26 -5.53 -10.65 4.01
CA PRO A 26 -5.47 -10.53 5.46
C PRO A 26 -4.61 -9.33 5.88
N THR A 27 -5.14 -8.55 6.80
CA THR A 27 -4.45 -7.38 7.37
C THR A 27 -4.42 -7.42 8.88
N ILE A 28 -3.43 -6.77 9.47
CA ILE A 28 -3.38 -6.45 10.90
C ILE A 28 -3.37 -4.94 11.11
N ARG A 29 -4.04 -4.49 12.17
CA ARG A 29 -4.09 -3.07 12.55
C ARG A 29 -2.73 -2.62 13.06
N LEU A 30 -2.30 -1.45 12.64
CA LEU A 30 -1.13 -0.78 13.19
C LEU A 30 -1.50 -0.06 14.49
N ASN A 31 -0.63 -0.17 15.49
CA ASN A 31 -0.76 0.57 16.74
C ASN A 31 0.64 1.05 17.19
N PRO A 32 0.96 2.35 17.10
CA PRO A 32 0.11 3.42 16.58
C PRO A 32 -0.07 3.37 15.04
N PRO A 33 -1.09 4.04 14.48
CA PRO A 33 -1.16 4.34 13.05
C PRO A 33 0.06 5.15 12.59
N LEU A 34 0.44 5.01 11.32
CA LEU A 34 1.54 5.76 10.73
C LEU A 34 0.99 7.01 10.04
N SER A 35 1.47 8.18 10.42
CA SER A 35 1.14 9.44 9.73
C SER A 35 1.83 9.49 8.37
N VAL A 36 1.11 9.97 7.37
CA VAL A 36 1.64 10.27 6.03
C VAL A 36 1.62 11.77 5.85
N THR A 37 2.78 12.34 5.54
CA THR A 37 2.98 13.77 5.32
C THR A 37 3.48 14.04 3.91
N SER A 38 3.21 15.23 3.40
CA SER A 38 3.85 15.73 2.18
C SER A 38 5.32 16.08 2.42
N LEU A 39 6.03 16.43 1.35
CA LEU A 39 7.40 16.97 1.44
C LEU A 39 7.46 18.24 2.31
N ASP A 40 6.43 19.09 2.26
CA ASP A 40 6.31 20.28 3.10
C ASP A 40 5.72 19.99 4.49
N GLU A 41 5.85 18.77 5.00
CA GLU A 41 5.40 18.30 6.33
C GLU A 41 3.89 18.39 6.61
N HIS A 42 3.06 18.73 5.61
CA HIS A 42 1.61 18.78 5.79
C HIS A 42 1.02 17.38 5.91
N TYR A 43 0.13 17.19 6.88
CA TYR A 43 -0.59 15.93 7.07
C TYR A 43 -1.49 15.63 5.86
N LEU A 44 -1.36 14.43 5.31
CA LEU A 44 -2.18 13.94 4.20
C LEU A 44 -3.19 12.89 4.68
N SER A 45 -2.72 11.85 5.36
CA SER A 45 -3.57 10.78 5.89
C SER A 45 -2.83 9.93 6.94
N SER A 46 -3.45 8.81 7.35
CA SER A 46 -2.79 7.80 8.17
C SER A 46 -2.94 6.40 7.59
N ILE A 47 -1.85 5.64 7.62
CA ILE A 47 -1.85 4.20 7.34
C ILE A 47 -2.21 3.49 8.63
N THR A 48 -3.36 2.81 8.62
CA THR A 48 -3.94 2.17 9.81
C THR A 48 -3.79 0.66 9.83
N HIS A 49 -3.49 0.05 8.69
CA HIS A 49 -3.39 -1.41 8.54
C HIS A 49 -2.19 -1.75 7.65
N LYS A 50 -1.60 -2.92 7.91
CA LYS A 50 -0.65 -3.56 7.00
C LYS A 50 -1.14 -4.94 6.63
N THR A 51 -0.82 -5.39 5.43
CA THR A 51 -1.05 -6.78 5.04
C THR A 51 -0.15 -7.70 5.87
N LEU A 52 -0.51 -8.98 5.95
CA LEU A 52 0.50 -10.00 6.21
C LEU A 52 1.53 -10.02 5.06
N PRO A 53 2.74 -10.58 5.24
CA PRO A 53 3.71 -10.69 4.15
C PRO A 53 3.07 -11.30 2.90
N LEU A 54 3.15 -10.58 1.78
CA LEU A 54 2.63 -11.03 0.50
C LEU A 54 3.78 -11.53 -0.38
N HIS A 55 3.58 -12.67 -1.03
CA HIS A 55 4.49 -13.14 -2.06
C HIS A 55 4.03 -12.62 -3.42
N LEU A 56 4.72 -11.62 -3.95
CA LEU A 56 4.44 -11.10 -5.28
C LEU A 56 4.99 -12.07 -6.33
N GLN A 57 4.10 -12.61 -7.16
CA GLN A 57 4.50 -13.42 -8.31
C GLN A 57 4.56 -12.53 -9.54
N VAL A 58 5.75 -12.40 -10.12
CA VAL A 58 5.93 -11.76 -11.42
C VAL A 58 5.68 -12.81 -12.49
N SER A 59 4.63 -12.64 -13.30
CA SER A 59 4.50 -13.37 -14.55
C SER A 59 5.11 -12.51 -15.66
N GLY A 60 5.97 -13.08 -16.50
CA GLY A 60 6.64 -12.39 -17.62
C GLY A 60 5.72 -11.98 -18.77
N ASN A 61 4.47 -11.60 -18.47
CA ASN A 61 3.42 -11.28 -19.43
C ASN A 61 3.35 -9.77 -19.75
N HIS A 62 4.38 -9.00 -19.38
CA HIS A 62 4.52 -7.62 -19.81
C HIS A 62 5.21 -7.61 -21.18
N THR A 63 4.41 -7.64 -22.25
CA THR A 63 4.80 -7.12 -23.58
C THR A 63 4.53 -5.63 -23.66
#